data_AF-A0A6B2US80-F1
#
_entry.id   AF-A0A6B2US80-F1
#
_cell.length_a   1.000
_cell.length_b   1.000
_cell.length_c   1.000
_cell.angle_alpha   90.00
_cell.angle_beta   90.00
_cell.angle_gamma   90.00
#
_symmetry.space_group_name_H-M   'P 1'
#
loop_
_entity.id
_entity.type
_entity.pdbx_description
1 polymer ?
#
loop_
_entity_poly.entity_id
_entity_poly.type
_entity_poly.pdbx_seq_one_letter_code
_entity_poly.pdbx_strand_id
1 'polypeptide(L)'
;MTAPLHEPLTRTPEPPAAVPGGATALLDAYRPGDRFLATPGRTLLGSGTAAEIPHAPAVPLGERVRRVLDARRAAGDPAPVVIGCLPFLPDAPPALAVPARLRRG
;
A
#
# COMPACT_ATOMS: atom_id res chain seq x y z
N MET A 1 7.96 -38.27 5.93
CA MET A 1 8.49 -37.15 5.11
C MET A 1 8.29 -35.88 5.91
N THR A 2 9.36 -35.36 6.52
CA THR A 2 9.31 -34.17 7.39
C THR A 2 9.70 -32.96 6.57
N ALA A 3 8.80 -31.99 6.40
CA ALA A 3 9.12 -30.72 5.76
C ALA A 3 10.04 -29.89 6.68
N PRO A 4 11.08 -29.21 6.17
CA PRO A 4 11.95 -28.39 6.99
C PRO A 4 11.18 -27.19 7.55
N LEU A 5 11.43 -26.91 8.83
CA LEU A 5 10.93 -25.72 9.52
C LEU A 5 11.50 -24.47 8.85
N HIS A 6 10.62 -23.51 8.57
CA HIS A 6 10.91 -22.24 7.93
C HIS A 6 12.03 -21.49 8.67
N GLU A 7 13.14 -21.24 7.97
CA GLU A 7 14.21 -20.37 8.43
C GLU A 7 13.63 -18.96 8.69
N PRO A 8 13.87 -18.33 9.86
CA PRO A 8 13.30 -17.03 10.15
C PRO A 8 13.87 -15.99 9.18
N LEU A 9 13.01 -15.43 8.34
CA LEU A 9 13.34 -14.31 7.47
C LEU A 9 13.97 -13.22 8.34
N THR A 10 15.21 -12.87 8.03
CA THR A 10 15.99 -11.83 8.70
C THR A 10 15.15 -10.56 8.84
N ARG A 11 14.90 -10.16 10.08
CA ARG A 11 14.12 -8.95 10.42
C ARG A 11 14.85 -7.74 9.83
N THR A 12 14.25 -7.11 8.82
CA THR A 12 14.66 -5.80 8.30
C THR A 12 14.76 -4.79 9.46
N PRO A 13 15.70 -3.83 9.46
CA PRO A 13 15.88 -2.87 10.55
C PRO A 13 14.53 -2.28 11.00
N GLU A 14 14.37 -2.26 12.32
CA GLU A 14 13.16 -1.79 12.98
C GLU A 14 12.90 -0.33 12.57
N PRO A 15 11.74 -0.02 11.98
CA PRO A 15 11.37 1.36 11.69
C PRO A 15 11.38 2.17 12.99
N PRO A 16 11.58 3.51 12.91
CA PRO A 16 11.59 4.35 14.10
C PRO A 16 10.35 4.06 14.95
N ALA A 17 10.58 3.89 16.26
CA ALA A 17 9.55 3.47 17.21
C ALA A 17 8.26 4.26 16.98
N ALA A 18 7.18 3.54 16.65
CA ALA A 18 5.87 4.14 16.46
C ALA A 18 5.54 5.00 17.69
N VAL A 19 5.15 6.24 17.47
CA VAL A 19 4.68 7.11 18.56
C VAL A 19 3.48 6.42 19.22
N PRO A 20 3.50 6.16 20.54
CA PRO A 20 2.36 5.56 21.22
C PRO A 20 1.08 6.34 20.90
N GLY A 21 0.05 5.64 20.42
CA GLY A 21 -1.22 6.23 20.00
C GLY A 21 -1.28 6.75 18.55
N GLY A 22 -0.17 6.77 17.81
CA GLY A 22 -0.15 7.18 16.40
C GLY A 22 -1.04 6.30 15.52
N ALA A 23 -0.94 4.98 15.67
CA ALA A 23 -1.79 4.02 14.99
C ALA A 23 -3.29 4.22 15.32
N THR A 24 -3.61 4.43 16.61
CA THR A 24 -4.99 4.66 17.06
C THR A 24 -5.56 5.95 16.49
N ALA A 25 -4.77 7.04 16.46
CA ALA A 25 -5.19 8.31 15.86
C ALA A 25 -5.42 8.21 14.34
N LEU A 26 -4.75 7.29 13.65
CA LEU A 26 -5.05 6.98 12.24
C LEU A 26 -6.34 6.16 12.12
N LEU A 27 -6.58 5.21 13.01
CA LEU A 27 -7.80 4.41 13.04
C LEU A 27 -9.04 5.28 13.30
N ASP A 28 -8.98 6.21 14.26
CA ASP A 28 -10.09 7.12 14.59
C ASP A 28 -10.45 8.05 13.42
N ALA A 29 -9.46 8.38 12.59
CA ALA A 29 -9.63 9.22 11.42
C ALA A 29 -10.13 8.47 10.18
N TYR A 30 -10.17 7.13 10.20
CA TYR A 30 -10.61 6.32 9.06
C TYR A 30 -12.06 6.62 8.67
N ARG A 31 -12.32 6.77 7.37
CA ARG A 31 -13.66 6.91 6.81
C ARG A 31 -13.92 5.87 5.70
N PRO A 32 -15.18 5.48 5.45
CA PRO A 32 -15.51 4.64 4.30
C PRO A 32 -14.94 5.22 3.01
N GLY A 33 -14.26 4.37 2.23
CA GLY A 33 -13.54 4.77 1.01
C GLY A 33 -12.04 5.06 1.22
N ASP A 34 -11.59 5.24 2.47
CA ASP A 34 -10.16 5.30 2.77
C ASP A 34 -9.51 3.91 2.66
N ARG A 35 -8.18 3.90 2.54
CA ARG A 35 -7.34 2.71 2.53
C ARG A 35 -6.46 2.70 3.78
N PHE A 36 -6.80 1.87 4.75
CA PHE A 36 -6.07 1.71 6.01
C PHE A 36 -5.27 0.40 6.01
N LEU A 37 -4.01 0.47 6.43
CA LEU A 37 -3.15 -0.70 6.60
C LEU A 37 -2.31 -0.53 7.87
N ALA A 38 -2.53 -1.39 8.85
CA ALA A 38 -1.70 -1.48 10.05
C ALA A 38 -0.86 -2.77 10.01
N THR A 39 0.45 -2.63 10.12
CA THR A 39 1.40 -3.73 10.29
C THR A 39 2.26 -3.47 11.52
N PRO A 40 2.98 -4.48 12.07
CA PRO A 40 3.82 -4.27 13.26
C PRO A 40 4.86 -3.15 13.12
N GLY A 41 5.30 -2.84 11.89
CA GLY A 41 6.31 -1.81 11.65
C GLY A 41 5.76 -0.47 11.13
N ARG A 42 4.48 -0.35 10.79
CA ARG A 42 3.91 0.90 10.26
C ARG A 42 2.39 0.88 10.23
N THR A 43 1.79 2.04 10.41
CA THR A 43 0.38 2.27 10.10
C THR A 43 0.25 3.30 8.98
N LEU A 44 -0.57 3.00 7.97
CA LEU A 44 -0.86 3.87 6.83
C LEU A 44 -2.36 4.17 6.77
N LEU A 45 -2.71 5.43 6.57
CA LEU A 45 -4.05 5.85 6.19
C LEU A 45 -3.96 6.66 4.89
N GLY A 46 -4.46 6.09 3.80
CA GLY A 46 -4.62 6.74 2.52
C GLY A 46 -6.04 7.26 2.34
N SER A 47 -6.20 8.57 2.13
CA SER A 47 -7.50 9.21 1.91
C SER A 47 -7.66 9.75 0.50
N GLY A 48 -8.86 9.58 -0.04
CA GLY A 48 -9.17 9.91 -1.44
C GLY A 48 -8.35 9.10 -2.45
N THR A 49 -8.48 9.46 -3.73
CA THR A 49 -7.78 8.80 -4.84
C THR A 49 -7.18 9.88 -5.75
N ALA A 50 -5.85 9.89 -5.89
CA ALA A 50 -5.15 10.73 -6.87
C ALA A 50 -5.03 10.03 -8.23
N ALA A 51 -4.90 8.70 -8.25
CA ALA A 51 -4.86 7.92 -9.48
C ALA A 51 -5.28 6.48 -9.20
N GLU A 52 -6.06 5.88 -10.09
CA GLU A 52 -6.34 4.44 -10.08
C GLU A 52 -5.33 3.69 -10.95
N ILE A 53 -5.07 2.43 -10.62
CA ILE A 53 -4.27 1.56 -11.48
C ILE A 53 -5.21 0.96 -12.54
N PRO A 54 -5.03 1.28 -13.82
CA PRO A 54 -5.96 0.84 -14.86
C PRO A 54 -5.96 -0.69 -15.02
N HIS A 55 -7.13 -1.27 -15.24
CA HIS A 55 -7.25 -2.67 -15.63
C HIS A 55 -6.90 -2.83 -17.12
N ALA A 56 -5.68 -3.28 -17.39
CA ALA A 56 -5.18 -3.56 -18.74
C ALA A 56 -4.39 -4.87 -18.72
N PRO A 57 -5.06 -6.03 -18.92
CA PRO A 57 -4.47 -7.35 -18.71
C PRO A 57 -3.33 -7.66 -19.69
N ALA A 58 -3.29 -7.00 -20.85
CA ALA A 58 -2.18 -7.10 -21.80
C ALA A 58 -0.84 -6.54 -21.26
N VAL A 59 -0.85 -5.79 -20.16
CA VAL A 59 0.35 -5.20 -19.55
C VAL A 59 0.55 -5.75 -18.14
N PRO A 60 1.75 -6.27 -17.79
CA PRO A 60 2.05 -6.76 -16.45
C PRO A 60 1.69 -5.73 -15.37
N LEU A 61 1.07 -6.18 -14.27
CA LEU A 61 0.60 -5.28 -13.21
C LEU A 61 1.72 -4.38 -12.65
N GLY A 62 2.92 -4.94 -12.44
CA GLY A 62 4.06 -4.18 -11.95
C GLY A 62 4.44 -3.00 -12.85
N GLU A 63 4.33 -3.16 -14.17
CA GLU A 63 4.58 -2.07 -15.12
C GLU A 63 3.49 -1.00 -15.08
N ARG A 64 2.22 -1.42 -14.95
CA ARG A 64 1.10 -0.48 -14.77
C ARG A 64 1.27 0.36 -13.51
N VAL A 65 1.61 -0.28 -12.39
CA VAL A 65 1.92 0.39 -11.11
C VAL A 65 3.09 1.36 -11.27
N ARG A 66 4.19 0.92 -11.87
CA ARG A 66 5.38 1.75 -12.08
C ARG A 66 5.06 3.00 -12.89
N ARG A 67 4.34 2.85 -14.01
CA ARG A 67 3.91 3.97 -14.86
C ARG A 67 3.11 5.01 -14.09
N VAL A 68 2.15 4.57 -13.26
CA VAL A 68 1.35 5.49 -12.44
C VAL A 68 2.21 6.19 -11.39
N LEU A 69 3.07 5.46 -10.69
CA LEU A 69 3.97 6.04 -9.69
C LEU A 69 4.94 7.07 -10.30
N ASP A 70 5.49 6.79 -11.48
CA ASP A 70 6.39 7.69 -12.19
C ASP A 70 5.66 8.97 -12.63
N ALA A 71 4.43 8.84 -13.14
CA ALA A 71 3.59 9.99 -13.48
C ALA A 71 3.27 10.85 -12.25
N ARG A 72 3.02 10.23 -11.09
CA ARG A 72 2.79 10.95 -9.83
C ARG A 72 4.03 11.70 -9.36
N ARG A 73 5.22 11.08 -9.44
CA ARG A 73 6.49 11.75 -9.11
C ARG A 73 6.75 12.93 -10.03
N ALA A 74 6.55 12.78 -11.33
CA ALA A 74 6.69 13.86 -12.30
C ALA A 74 5.71 15.03 -12.03
N ALA A 75 4.54 14.73 -11.45
CA ALA A 75 3.56 15.71 -11.01
C ALA A 75 3.83 16.34 -9.62
N GLY A 76 5.00 16.08 -9.02
CA GLY A 76 5.42 16.69 -7.76
C GLY A 76 5.02 15.93 -6.48
N ASP A 77 4.53 14.69 -6.59
CA ASP A 77 4.32 13.82 -5.44
C ASP A 77 5.67 13.20 -5.02
N PRO A 78 6.26 13.56 -3.87
CA PRO A 78 7.64 13.20 -3.56
C PRO A 78 7.83 11.70 -3.24
N ALA A 79 6.77 11.01 -2.81
CA ALA A 79 6.84 9.61 -2.40
C ALA A 79 5.48 8.89 -2.55
N PRO A 80 4.93 8.79 -3.77
CA PRO A 80 3.65 8.15 -4.00
C PRO A 80 3.71 6.67 -3.65
N VAL A 81 2.60 6.16 -3.12
CA VAL A 81 2.40 4.73 -2.80
C VAL A 81 1.13 4.24 -3.48
N VAL A 82 1.10 2.97 -3.85
CA VAL A 82 -0.13 2.29 -4.26
C VAL A 82 -0.63 1.45 -3.09
N ILE A 83 -1.91 1.57 -2.75
CA ILE A 83 -2.58 0.78 -1.71
C ILE A 83 -3.86 0.18 -2.30
N GLY A 84 -4.20 -1.03 -1.86
CA GLY A 84 -5.44 -1.68 -2.22
C GLY A 84 -5.33 -3.19 -2.15
N CYS A 85 -6.15 -3.89 -2.92
CA CYS A 85 -6.20 -5.34 -2.93
C CYS A 85 -6.15 -5.92 -4.35
N LEU A 86 -5.67 -7.17 -4.42
CA LEU A 86 -5.71 -7.98 -5.62
C LEU A 86 -6.79 -9.04 -5.45
N PRO A 87 -7.61 -9.29 -6.50
CA PRO A 87 -8.56 -10.38 -6.48
C PRO A 87 -7.82 -11.72 -6.52
N PHE A 88 -8.51 -12.78 -6.09
CA PHE A 88 -8.02 -14.15 -6.20
C PHE A 88 -7.91 -14.58 -7.67
N LEU A 89 -8.89 -14.20 -8.50
CA LEU A 89 -8.88 -14.48 -9.94
C LEU A 89 -7.84 -13.58 -10.63
N PRO A 90 -6.84 -14.17 -11.34
CA PRO A 90 -5.73 -13.40 -11.93
C PRO A 90 -6.17 -12.31 -12.91
N ASP A 91 -7.26 -12.56 -13.64
CA ASP A 91 -7.76 -11.64 -14.68
C ASP A 91 -8.84 -10.67 -14.17
N ALA A 92 -9.24 -10.77 -12.90
CA ALA A 92 -10.21 -9.84 -12.35
C ALA A 92 -9.59 -8.44 -12.14
N PRO A 93 -10.39 -7.36 -12.22
CA PRO A 93 -9.89 -6.00 -12.00
C PRO A 93 -9.28 -5.82 -10.61
N PRO A 94 -8.02 -5.34 -10.51
CA PRO A 94 -7.42 -5.02 -9.22
C PRO A 94 -8.02 -3.74 -8.65
N ALA A 95 -8.27 -3.70 -7.34
CA ALA A 95 -8.71 -2.50 -6.64
C ALA A 95 -7.50 -1.80 -6.02
N LEU A 96 -6.66 -1.18 -6.85
CA LEU A 96 -5.42 -0.50 -6.48
C LEU A 96 -5.48 0.98 -6.84
N ALA A 97 -5.00 1.85 -5.95
CA ALA A 97 -4.90 3.28 -6.24
C ALA A 97 -3.77 3.97 -5.47
N VAL A 98 -3.36 5.13 -5.98
CA VAL A 98 -2.56 6.11 -5.25
C VAL A 98 -3.51 7.01 -4.46
N PRO A 99 -3.43 7.06 -3.12
CA PRO A 99 -4.23 7.97 -2.32
C PRO A 99 -3.92 9.43 -2.64
N ALA A 100 -4.90 10.32 -2.47
CA ALA A 100 -4.67 11.76 -2.61
C ALA A 100 -3.87 12.35 -1.43
N ARG A 101 -4.04 11.77 -0.25
CA ARG A 101 -3.24 12.07 0.95
C ARG A 101 -2.84 10.79 1.64
N LEU A 102 -1.61 10.74 2.16
CA LEU A 102 -1.09 9.63 2.93
C LEU A 102 -0.64 10.12 4.31
N ARG A 103 -1.22 9.55 5.36
CA ARG A 103 -0.76 9.73 6.74
C ARG A 103 -0.08 8.45 7.22
N ARG A 104 0.97 8.60 8.04
CA ARG A 104 1.77 7.51 8.58
C ARG A 104 1.85 7.64 10.10
N GLY A 105 1.89 6.52 10.81
CA GLY A 105 1.97 6.44 12.26
C GLY A 105 2.64 5.16 12.72
#